data_AF-A0A973L828-F1
#
_entry.id   AF-A0A973L828-F1
#
_cell.length_a   1.000
_cell.length_b   1.000
_cell.length_c   1.000
_cell.angle_alpha   90.00
_cell.angle_beta   90.00
_cell.angle_gamma   90.00
#
_symmetry.space_group_name_H-M   'P 1'
#
loop_
_entity.id
_entity.type
_entity.pdbx_description
1 polymer ?
#
loop_
_entity_poly.entity_id
_entity_poly.type
_entity_poly.pdbx_seq_one_letter_code
_entity_poly.pdbx_strand_id
1 'polypeptide(L)'
;MSRPTLLVSLHDIAPASAAATRRWLADLDARAVPATLLIIPGPWRGARLSQSPDLIADLHAAASRGHEPALHGWAHRAGPDGARWRRAAA
;
A
#
# COMPACT_ATOMS: atom_id res chain seq x y z
N MET A 1 5.88 -31.90 8.97
CA MET A 1 4.87 -31.01 8.35
C MET A 1 5.47 -29.62 8.24
N SER A 2 5.35 -28.96 7.08
CA SER A 2 5.83 -27.57 6.91
C SER A 2 5.04 -26.64 7.84
N ARG A 3 5.71 -25.68 8.48
CA ARG A 3 5.01 -24.57 9.16
C ARG A 3 4.28 -23.73 8.11
N PRO A 4 3.07 -23.20 8.41
CA PRO A 4 2.39 -22.28 7.52
C PRO A 4 3.15 -20.95 7.42
N THR A 5 3.18 -20.37 6.23
CA THR A 5 3.73 -19.03 5.97
C THR A 5 2.60 -18.02 5.91
N LEU A 6 2.78 -16.88 6.59
CA LEU A 6 1.87 -15.74 6.50
C LEU A 6 2.47 -14.68 5.59
N LEU A 7 1.69 -14.22 4.61
CA LEU A 7 2.01 -13.06 3.78
C LEU A 7 0.99 -11.97 4.09
N VAL A 8 1.47 -10.74 4.31
CA VAL A 8 0.61 -9.58 4.55
C VAL A 8 0.78 -8.56 3.43
N SER A 9 -0.33 -8.09 2.88
CA SER A 9 -0.37 -7.01 1.92
C SER A 9 -1.22 -5.85 2.44
N LEU A 10 -0.68 -4.64 2.41
CA LEU A 10 -1.42 -3.41 2.69
C LEU A 10 -1.82 -2.77 1.36
N HIS A 11 -3.13 -2.65 1.13
CA HIS A 11 -3.68 -2.14 -0.10
C HIS A 11 -3.93 -0.63 -0.06
N ASP A 12 -4.06 -0.06 -1.26
CA ASP A 12 -4.56 1.28 -1.50
C ASP A 12 -3.79 2.40 -0.80
N ILE A 13 -2.46 2.31 -0.82
CA ILE A 13 -1.59 3.32 -0.21
C ILE A 13 -1.47 4.52 -1.14
N ALA A 14 -1.95 5.66 -0.66
CA ALA A 14 -1.98 6.95 -1.35
C ALA A 14 -2.05 8.08 -0.32
N PRO A 15 -1.92 9.37 -0.72
CA PRO A 15 -2.05 10.48 0.21
C PRO A 15 -3.35 10.47 1.02
N ALA A 16 -4.46 10.05 0.41
CA ALA A 16 -5.76 9.95 1.06
C ALA A 16 -5.83 8.89 2.18
N SER A 17 -4.95 7.88 2.16
CA SER A 17 -4.89 6.79 3.15
C SER A 17 -3.68 6.89 4.09
N ALA A 18 -2.84 7.92 3.96
CA ALA A 18 -1.56 8.06 4.67
C ALA A 18 -1.66 7.85 6.20
N ALA A 19 -2.68 8.41 6.85
CA ALA A 19 -2.88 8.25 8.29
C ALA A 19 -3.18 6.80 8.68
N ALA A 20 -4.01 6.10 7.89
CA ALA A 20 -4.30 4.68 8.11
C ALA A 20 -3.07 3.82 7.83
N THR A 21 -2.32 4.12 6.75
CA THR A 21 -1.06 3.45 6.42
C THR A 21 -0.06 3.54 7.56
N ARG A 22 0.17 4.73 8.14
CA ARG A 22 1.08 4.90 9.28
C ARG A 22 0.68 4.07 10.49
N ARG A 23 -0.61 4.04 10.82
CA ARG A 23 -1.12 3.22 11.93
C ARG A 23 -0.86 1.74 11.70
N TRP A 24 -1.15 1.24 10.51
CA TRP A 24 -0.94 -0.16 10.17
C TRP A 24 0.54 -0.55 10.10
N LEU A 25 1.40 0.33 9.60
CA LEU A 25 2.85 0.13 9.64
C LEU A 25 3.34 0.02 11.09
N ALA A 26 2.92 0.91 11.98
CA ALA A 26 3.28 0.83 13.40
C ALA A 26 2.80 -0.48 14.05
N ASP A 27 1.60 -0.95 13.72
CA ASP A 27 1.08 -2.24 14.19
C ASP A 27 1.91 -3.44 13.69
N LEU A 28 2.35 -3.40 12.43
CA LEU A 28 3.17 -4.45 11.83
C LEU A 28 4.60 -4.43 12.39
N ASP A 29 5.19 -3.25 12.53
CA ASP A 29 6.50 -3.04 13.14
C ASP A 29 6.54 -3.60 14.57
N ALA A 30 5.52 -3.30 15.38
CA ALA A 30 5.40 -3.81 16.76
C ALA A 30 5.34 -5.35 16.84
N ARG A 31 5.00 -6.02 15.73
CA ARG A 31 4.88 -7.49 15.64
C ARG A 31 6.02 -8.12 14.83
N ALA A 32 6.96 -7.32 14.33
CA ALA A 32 8.02 -7.73 13.42
C ALA A 32 7.48 -8.51 12.19
N VAL A 33 6.33 -8.07 11.65
CA VAL A 33 5.70 -8.70 10.47
C VAL A 33 5.94 -7.82 9.24
N PRO A 34 6.74 -8.27 8.26
CA PRO A 34 6.90 -7.53 7.01
C PRO A 34 5.61 -7.57 6.18
N ALA A 35 5.43 -6.57 5.34
CA ALA A 35 4.28 -6.49 4.44
C ALA A 35 4.66 -5.91 3.09
N THR A 36 3.95 -6.35 2.06
CA THR A 36 3.99 -5.71 0.74
C THR A 36 3.04 -4.52 0.75
N LEU A 37 3.54 -3.35 0.35
CA LEU A 37 2.87 -2.05 0.38
C LEU A 37 2.41 -1.70 -1.04
N LEU A 38 1.12 -1.86 -1.32
CA LEU A 38 0.55 -1.65 -2.64
C LEU A 38 0.18 -0.17 -2.84
N ILE A 39 1.02 0.52 -3.60
CA ILE A 39 1.05 1.99 -3.73
C ILE A 39 0.36 2.45 -5.01
N ILE A 40 -0.46 3.49 -4.89
CA ILE A 40 -1.11 4.21 -5.98
C ILE A 40 -0.39 5.56 -6.18
N PRO A 41 0.51 5.70 -7.17
CA PRO A 41 1.32 6.92 -7.35
C PRO A 41 0.55 8.08 -7.99
N GLY A 42 -0.45 7.80 -8.81
CA GLY A 42 -1.29 8.78 -9.50
C GLY A 42 -2.44 9.32 -8.63
N PRO A 43 -3.33 10.16 -9.20
CA PRO A 43 -4.43 10.74 -8.43
C PRO A 43 -5.42 9.67 -8.02
N TRP A 44 -5.67 9.53 -6.73
CA TRP A 44 -6.74 8.70 -6.19
C TRP A 44 -7.24 9.29 -4.89
N ARG A 45 -8.56 9.58 -4.85
CA ARG A 45 -9.24 10.25 -3.72
C ARG A 45 -8.56 11.56 -3.27
N GLY A 46 -7.87 12.26 -4.18
CA GLY A 46 -7.18 13.49 -3.90
C GLY A 46 -5.87 13.61 -4.68
N ALA A 47 -4.81 14.00 -3.97
CA ALA A 47 -3.51 14.29 -4.54
C ALA A 47 -2.77 13.04 -5.06
N ARG A 48 -1.81 13.27 -5.95
CA ARG A 48 -0.81 12.27 -6.38
C ARG A 48 0.22 12.05 -5.27
N LEU A 49 0.87 10.89 -5.26
CA LEU A 49 1.94 10.59 -4.32
C LEU A 49 3.08 11.61 -4.38
N SER A 50 3.45 12.08 -5.58
CA SER A 50 4.50 13.09 -5.78
C SER A 50 4.22 14.44 -5.11
N GLN A 51 2.99 14.66 -4.63
CA GLN A 51 2.58 15.86 -3.90
C GLN A 51 2.58 15.64 -2.38
N SER A 52 3.00 14.46 -1.90
CA SER A 52 3.07 14.10 -0.48
C SER A 52 4.47 13.62 -0.11
N PRO A 53 5.45 14.54 0.06
CA PRO A 53 6.82 14.18 0.40
C PRO A 53 6.91 13.40 1.72
N ASP A 54 6.05 13.71 2.70
CA ASP A 54 6.00 13.00 3.98
C ASP A 54 5.65 11.52 3.79
N LEU A 55 4.63 11.22 2.98
CA LEU A 55 4.26 9.83 2.70
C LEU A 55 5.37 9.10 1.93
N ILE A 56 6.06 9.77 1.01
CA ILE A 56 7.22 9.20 0.31
C ILE A 56 8.33 8.85 1.31
N ALA A 57 8.64 9.76 2.25
CA ALA A 57 9.62 9.51 3.29
C ALA A 57 9.21 8.33 4.19
N ASP A 58 7.93 8.26 4.60
CA ASP A 58 7.39 7.14 5.37
C ASP A 58 7.54 5.80 4.64
N LEU A 59 7.27 5.77 3.33
CA LEU A 59 7.39 4.57 2.50
C LEU A 59 8.85 4.10 2.35
N HIS A 60 9.79 5.02 2.17
CA HIS A 60 11.21 4.68 2.15
C HIS A 60 11.70 4.19 3.52
N ALA A 61 11.26 4.83 4.60
CA ALA A 61 11.57 4.38 5.95
C ALA A 61 11.00 2.98 6.19
N ALA A 62 9.76 2.70 5.77
CA ALA A 62 9.17 1.36 5.86
C ALA A 62 9.97 0.33 5.06
N ALA A 63 10.41 0.67 3.84
CA ALA A 63 11.26 -0.21 3.04
C ALA A 63 12.57 -0.57 3.75
N SER A 64 13.22 0.41 4.40
CA SER A 64 14.43 0.14 5.20
C SER A 64 14.20 -0.78 6.41
N ARG A 65 12.95 -0.90 6.88
CA ARG A 65 12.56 -1.83 7.96
C ARG A 65 12.14 -3.23 7.45
N GLY A 66 12.17 -3.45 6.13
CA GLY A 66 11.87 -4.76 5.52
C GLY A 66 10.48 -4.88 4.90
N HIS A 67 9.71 -3.80 4.81
CA HIS A 67 8.50 -3.79 3.98
C HIS A 67 8.86 -3.72 2.49
N GLU A 68 7.99 -4.24 1.63
CA GLU A 68 8.22 -4.28 0.18
C GLU A 68 7.28 -3.30 -0.54
N PRO A 69 7.76 -2.18 -1.10
CA PRO A 69 6.96 -1.32 -1.97
C PRO A 69 6.61 -2.03 -3.29
N ALA A 70 5.33 -2.03 -3.65
CA ALA A 70 4.83 -2.58 -4.91
C ALA A 70 3.82 -1.65 -5.57
N LEU A 71 3.72 -1.70 -6.90
CA LEU A 71 2.76 -0.88 -7.66
C LEU A 71 1.35 -1.48 -7.61
N HIS A 72 0.35 -0.65 -7.29
CA HIS A 72 -1.07 -1.00 -7.28
C HIS A 72 -1.85 -0.32 -8.41
N GLY A 73 -1.20 -0.22 -9.56
CA GLY A 73 -1.67 0.59 -10.70
C GLY A 73 -1.54 2.09 -10.47
N TRP A 74 -1.65 2.87 -11.55
CA TRP A 74 -1.41 4.32 -11.52
C TRP A 74 -2.49 5.09 -10.75
N ALA A 75 -3.78 4.87 -11.02
CA ALA A 75 -4.89 5.67 -10.46
C ALA A 75 -5.98 4.81 -9.82
N HIS A 76 -5.63 3.58 -9.42
CA HIS A 76 -6.56 2.60 -8.85
C HIS A 76 -7.84 2.43 -9.68
N ARG A 77 -7.68 2.13 -10.97
CA ARG A 77 -8.79 1.87 -11.88
C ARG A 77 -8.70 0.44 -12.37
N ALA A 78 -9.82 -0.28 -12.35
CA ALA A 78 -9.90 -1.55 -13.05
C ALA A 78 -9.71 -1.32 -14.56
N GLY A 79 -8.80 -2.06 -15.17
CA GLY A 79 -8.67 -2.11 -16.62
C GLY A 79 -9.91 -2.74 -17.30
N PRO A 80 -10.00 -2.66 -18.64
CA PRO A 80 -11.10 -3.24 -19.40
C PRO A 80 -11.24 -4.76 -19.19
N ASP A 81 -10.14 -5.44 -18.87
CA ASP A 81 -10.09 -6.88 -18.60
C ASP A 81 -10.43 -7.25 -17.14
N GLY A 82 -10.76 -6.26 -16.31
CA GLY A 82 -11.08 -6.47 -14.90
C GLY A 82 -12.48 -7.06 -14.71
N ALA A 83 -12.56 -8.19 -13.99
CA ALA A 83 -13.82 -8.77 -13.54
C ALA A 83 -14.71 -7.70 -12.87
N ARG A 84 -16.03 -7.74 -13.13
CA ARG A 84 -16.95 -6.65 -12.78
C ARG A 84 -16.94 -6.26 -11.30
N TRP A 85 -16.65 -7.21 -10.41
CA TRP A 85 -16.57 -7.00 -8.96
C TRP A 85 -15.30 -6.27 -8.51
N ARG A 86 -14.20 -6.31 -9.29
CA ARG A 86 -12.97 -5.54 -9.01
C ARG A 86 -13.16 -4.03 -9.19
N ARG A 87 -14.27 -3.60 -9.79
CA ARG A 87 -14.63 -2.17 -9.92
C ARG A 87 -15.22 -1.58 -8.65
N ALA A 88 -15.72 -2.42 -7.73
CA ALA A 88 -16.30 -1.94 -6.47
C ALA A 88 -15.23 -1.66 -5.39
N ALA A 89 -14.06 -2.27 -5.53
CA ALA A 89 -12.91 -2.03 -4.66
C ALA A 89 -12.04 -0.85 -5.12
N ALA A 90 -12.28 -0.30 -6.31
CA ALA A 90 -11.51 0.79 -6.93
C ALA A 90 -11.87 2.18 -6.36
#